data_AF-A0A7S7NSA1-F1
#
_entry.id   AF-A0A7S7NSA1-F1
#
_cell.length_a   1.000
_cell.length_b   1.000
_cell.length_c   1.000
_cell.angle_alpha   90.00
_cell.angle_beta   90.00
_cell.angle_gamma   90.00
#
_symmetry.space_group_name_H-M   'P 1'
#
loop_
_entity.id
_entity.type
_entity.pdbx_description
1 polymer ?
#
loop_
_entity_poly.entity_id
_entity_poly.type
_entity_poly.pdbx_seq_one_letter_code
_entity_poly.pdbx_strand_id
1 'polypeptide(L)'
;MTSILSHPDYLPYFNMLAGNEPEKILVDSDLDWGQDMNRLSARLHELGAREVTFNPFIMAYLEAGHGFPPLRETDPSMPAPGWNAVSLTVLHATRLGLYDQYPELTLWPDLLKPTERIGASTLLFYVPPAAMPRPAR
;
A
#
# COMPACT_ATOMS: atom_id res chain seq x y z
N MET A 1 -42.88 -4.58 -6.38
CA MET A 1 -42.31 -3.23 -6.61
C MET A 1 -40.86 -3.24 -6.14
N THR A 2 -39.94 -3.15 -7.12
CA THR A 2 -38.64 -2.42 -7.09
C THR A 2 -37.65 -2.73 -5.96
N SER A 3 -36.38 -3.09 -6.22
CA SER A 3 -35.46 -2.45 -7.17
C SER A 3 -34.52 -3.42 -7.90
N ILE A 4 -34.38 -3.21 -9.21
CA ILE A 4 -33.13 -3.35 -9.95
C ILE A 4 -32.27 -2.14 -9.59
N LEU A 5 -30.97 -2.31 -9.34
CA LEU A 5 -29.91 -1.36 -9.73
C LEU A 5 -28.53 -1.93 -9.36
N SER A 6 -27.84 -2.37 -10.41
CA SER A 6 -26.41 -2.44 -10.62
C SER A 6 -25.49 -2.04 -9.46
N HIS A 7 -24.67 -2.99 -8.99
CA HIS A 7 -23.32 -2.66 -8.55
C HIS A 7 -22.34 -3.28 -9.55
N PRO A 8 -21.37 -2.51 -10.05
CA PRO A 8 -20.49 -2.93 -11.13
C PRO A 8 -19.60 -4.10 -10.67
N ASP A 9 -19.23 -4.93 -11.63
CA ASP A 9 -18.46 -6.18 -11.53
C ASP A 9 -17.09 -6.04 -10.82
N TYR A 10 -17.07 -5.81 -9.51
CA TYR A 10 -15.84 -5.55 -8.74
C TYR A 10 -15.34 -6.76 -7.91
N LEU A 11 -15.58 -7.98 -8.39
CA LEU A 11 -15.10 -9.22 -7.76
C LEU A 11 -13.88 -9.93 -8.41
N PRO A 12 -13.13 -9.41 -9.41
CA PRO A 12 -12.00 -10.18 -9.93
C PRO A 12 -10.72 -10.04 -9.07
N TYR A 13 -10.54 -8.96 -8.29
CA TYR A 13 -9.28 -8.72 -7.57
C TYR A 13 -9.17 -9.44 -6.23
N PHE A 14 -10.29 -9.69 -5.53
CA PHE A 14 -10.28 -10.36 -4.23
C PHE A 14 -9.93 -11.86 -4.34
N ASN A 15 -10.24 -12.49 -5.48
CA ASN A 15 -10.04 -13.92 -5.69
C ASN A 15 -8.62 -14.33 -6.07
N MET A 16 -7.76 -13.41 -6.55
CA MET A 16 -6.39 -13.77 -6.92
C MET A 16 -5.46 -14.02 -5.73
N LEU A 17 -5.78 -13.45 -4.58
CA LEU A 17 -5.01 -13.67 -3.34
C LEU A 17 -5.47 -14.91 -2.57
N ALA A 18 -6.73 -15.32 -2.72
CA ALA A 18 -7.37 -16.33 -1.88
C ALA A 18 -6.70 -17.72 -1.90
N GLY A 19 -6.00 -18.09 -2.98
CA GLY A 19 -5.15 -19.29 -3.03
C GLY A 19 -5.75 -20.54 -2.37
N ASN A 20 -4.90 -21.39 -1.77
CA ASN A 20 -5.34 -22.59 -1.03
C ASN A 20 -5.64 -22.34 0.45
N GLU A 21 -5.42 -21.13 0.97
CA GLU A 21 -5.67 -20.80 2.39
C GLU A 21 -6.39 -19.44 2.54
N PRO A 22 -7.60 -19.30 1.97
CA PRO A 22 -8.33 -18.05 1.90
C PRO A 22 -8.66 -17.46 3.28
N GLU A 23 -8.83 -18.31 4.28
CA GLU A 23 -9.23 -17.96 5.64
C GLU A 23 -8.14 -17.25 6.46
N LYS A 24 -6.86 -17.59 6.27
CA LYS A 24 -5.75 -16.88 6.95
C LYS A 24 -5.52 -15.52 6.33
N ILE A 25 -5.58 -15.46 5.00
CA ILE A 25 -5.48 -14.20 4.27
C ILE A 25 -6.60 -13.29 4.70
N LEU A 26 -7.86 -13.75 4.74
CA LEU A 26 -9.00 -12.93 5.14
C LEU A 26 -8.90 -12.38 6.58
N VAL A 27 -8.45 -13.19 7.54
CA VAL A 27 -8.35 -12.78 8.96
C VAL A 27 -7.21 -11.77 9.19
N ASP A 28 -6.02 -12.03 8.65
CA ASP A 28 -4.89 -11.10 8.78
C ASP A 28 -5.16 -9.80 8.01
N SER A 29 -5.85 -9.94 6.89
CA SER A 29 -6.26 -8.83 6.06
C SER A 29 -7.29 -7.90 6.71
N ASP A 30 -8.31 -8.40 7.38
CA ASP A 30 -9.29 -7.54 8.07
C ASP A 30 -8.59 -6.60 9.09
N LEU A 31 -7.50 -7.05 9.71
CA LEU A 31 -6.67 -6.27 10.62
C LEU A 31 -5.78 -5.26 9.87
N ASP A 32 -5.14 -5.69 8.77
CA ASP A 32 -4.37 -4.82 7.86
C ASP A 32 -5.23 -3.68 7.29
N TRP A 33 -6.50 -3.95 6.97
CA TRP A 33 -7.30 -3.13 6.06
C TRP A 33 -8.17 -2.07 6.74
N GLY A 34 -8.62 -2.30 7.97
CA GLY A 34 -9.47 -1.36 8.70
C GLY A 34 -8.69 -0.50 9.71
N GLN A 35 -8.11 -1.16 10.72
CA GLN A 35 -7.51 -0.44 11.84
C GLN A 35 -6.14 0.14 11.49
N ASP A 36 -5.31 -0.61 10.77
CA ASP A 36 -3.97 -0.16 10.42
C ASP A 36 -3.99 0.93 9.33
N MET A 37 -4.97 0.91 8.42
CA MET A 37 -5.18 2.01 7.48
C MET A 37 -5.62 3.30 8.18
N ASN A 38 -6.51 3.22 9.18
CA ASN A 38 -6.87 4.39 10.00
C ASN A 38 -5.64 4.94 10.74
N ARG A 39 -4.80 4.05 11.32
CA ARG A 39 -3.55 4.44 11.98
C ARG A 39 -2.57 5.07 11.01
N LEU A 40 -2.43 4.53 9.80
CA LEU A 40 -1.55 5.06 8.77
C LEU A 40 -2.02 6.44 8.30
N SER A 41 -3.32 6.61 8.03
CA SER A 41 -3.92 7.90 7.69
C SER A 41 -3.63 8.96 8.75
N ALA A 42 -3.93 8.65 10.02
CA ALA A 42 -3.65 9.53 11.14
C ALA A 42 -2.16 9.87 11.26
N ARG A 43 -1.29 8.87 11.10
CA ARG A 43 0.15 9.07 11.19
C ARG A 43 0.70 9.95 10.06
N LEU A 44 0.23 9.75 8.84
CA LEU A 44 0.60 10.59 7.69
C LEU A 44 0.19 12.05 7.91
N HIS A 45 -0.97 12.30 8.54
CA HIS A 45 -1.37 13.64 8.94
C HIS A 45 -0.45 14.26 10.00
N GLU A 46 -0.09 13.51 11.04
CA GLU A 46 0.86 13.98 12.07
C GLU A 46 2.22 14.34 11.46
N LEU A 47 2.66 13.59 10.45
CA LEU A 47 3.89 13.81 9.71
C LEU A 47 3.79 14.94 8.66
N GLY A 48 2.61 15.54 8.48
CA GLY A 48 2.37 16.57 7.48
C GLY A 48 2.56 16.08 6.05
N ALA A 49 2.34 14.79 5.79
CA ALA A 49 2.47 14.19 4.48
C ALA A 49 1.45 14.81 3.51
N ARG A 50 1.95 15.40 2.40
CA ARG A 50 1.09 15.95 1.33
C ARG A 50 0.68 14.92 0.30
N GLU A 51 1.36 13.78 0.31
CA GLU A 51 1.17 12.64 -0.58
C GLU A 51 1.85 11.43 0.05
N VAL A 52 1.43 10.24 -0.38
CA VAL A 52 2.09 8.99 -0.01
C VAL A 52 2.12 8.05 -1.21
N THR A 53 3.27 7.44 -1.45
CA THR A 53 3.38 6.33 -2.41
C THR A 53 2.95 5.06 -1.72
N PHE A 54 1.82 4.51 -2.16
CA PHE A 54 1.22 3.36 -1.52
C PHE A 54 0.27 2.69 -2.50
N ASN A 55 0.36 1.37 -2.61
CA ASN A 55 -0.60 0.57 -3.35
C ASN A 55 -1.39 -0.31 -2.37
N PRO A 56 -2.50 0.18 -1.79
CA PRO A 56 -3.40 -0.67 -1.06
C PRO A 56 -4.16 -1.54 -2.06
N PHE A 57 -4.02 -2.84 -1.91
CA PHE A 57 -4.69 -3.83 -2.76
C PHE A 57 -6.23 -3.73 -2.71
N ILE A 58 -6.78 -2.98 -1.74
CA ILE A 58 -8.19 -2.63 -1.66
C ILE A 58 -8.37 -1.14 -1.95
N MET A 59 -8.63 -0.82 -3.22
CA MET A 59 -9.02 0.51 -3.67
C MET A 59 -10.30 1.02 -2.96
N ALA A 60 -11.19 0.12 -2.53
CA ALA A 60 -12.47 0.47 -1.90
C ALA A 60 -12.33 1.27 -0.59
N TYR A 61 -11.26 1.08 0.21
CA TYR A 61 -11.04 1.90 1.41
C TYR A 61 -10.63 3.33 1.06
N LEU A 62 -9.89 3.50 -0.04
CA LEU A 62 -9.46 4.82 -0.51
C LEU A 62 -10.61 5.60 -1.15
N GLU A 63 -11.47 4.91 -1.89
CA GLU A 63 -12.66 5.48 -2.53
C GLU A 63 -13.67 6.03 -1.50
N ALA A 64 -13.64 5.51 -0.27
CA ALA A 64 -14.48 5.99 0.83
C ALA A 64 -13.99 7.29 1.51
N GLY A 65 -12.85 7.86 1.07
CA GLY A 65 -12.45 9.23 1.46
C GLY A 65 -12.02 9.39 2.92
N HIS A 66 -11.39 8.37 3.52
CA HIS A 66 -10.97 8.34 4.94
C HIS A 66 -9.77 9.23 5.31
N GLY A 67 -9.61 10.37 4.63
CA GLY A 67 -8.58 11.36 4.95
C GLY A 67 -7.15 10.95 4.58
N PHE A 68 -6.95 9.99 3.67
CA PHE A 68 -5.60 9.73 3.18
C PHE A 68 -5.09 10.92 2.35
N PRO A 69 -3.79 11.28 2.46
CA PRO A 69 -3.20 12.18 1.49
C PRO A 69 -3.23 11.55 0.09
N PRO A 70 -3.15 12.36 -0.99
CA PRO A 70 -3.06 11.88 -2.37
C PRO A 70 -2.07 10.73 -2.53
N LEU A 71 -2.50 9.72 -3.26
CA LEU A 71 -1.73 8.51 -3.47
C LEU A 71 -0.91 8.57 -4.76
N ARG A 72 0.24 7.91 -4.72
CA ARG A 72 1.05 7.60 -5.89
C ARG A 72 1.25 6.12 -6.03
N GLU A 73 1.35 5.68 -7.28
CA GLU A 73 1.66 4.30 -7.62
C GLU A 73 3.04 3.91 -7.08
N THR A 74 3.11 2.70 -6.53
CA THR A 74 4.35 2.07 -6.08
C THR A 74 5.12 1.52 -7.28
N ASP A 75 6.43 1.79 -7.32
CA ASP A 75 7.38 1.02 -8.12
C ASP A 75 8.01 -0.06 -7.23
N PRO A 76 7.87 -1.36 -7.56
CA PRO A 76 8.45 -2.45 -6.75
C PRO A 76 9.98 -2.47 -6.71
N SER A 77 10.64 -1.88 -7.70
CA SER A 77 12.11 -1.86 -7.86
C SER A 77 12.77 -0.67 -7.18
N MET A 78 12.05 0.44 -7.00
CA MET A 78 12.59 1.65 -6.37
C MET A 78 11.54 2.45 -5.59
N PRO A 79 11.90 3.03 -4.42
CA PRO A 79 10.97 3.88 -3.70
C PRO A 79 10.92 5.27 -4.33
N ALA A 80 9.77 5.94 -4.18
CA ALA A 80 9.65 7.34 -4.56
C ALA A 80 10.24 8.25 -3.46
N PRO A 81 10.71 9.47 -3.79
CA PRO A 81 10.94 10.50 -2.79
C PRO A 81 9.70 10.79 -1.93
N GLY A 82 9.90 11.03 -0.65
CA GLY A 82 8.84 11.30 0.32
C GLY A 82 8.41 10.05 1.10
N TRP A 83 7.14 10.03 1.51
CA TRP A 83 6.57 8.94 2.29
C TRP A 83 6.14 7.78 1.38
N ASN A 84 6.60 6.58 1.70
CA ASN A 84 6.20 5.33 1.05
C ASN A 84 5.65 4.38 2.10
N ALA A 85 4.46 3.82 1.88
CA ALA A 85 3.89 2.78 2.73
C ALA A 85 3.89 1.43 1.99
N VAL A 86 4.05 0.35 2.75
CA VAL A 86 4.07 -1.02 2.23
C VAL A 86 3.27 -1.91 3.18
N SER A 87 2.21 -2.55 2.69
CA SER A 87 1.53 -3.62 3.42
C SER A 87 2.37 -4.90 3.36
N LEU A 88 2.61 -5.53 4.51
CA LEU A 88 3.30 -6.82 4.60
C LEU A 88 2.55 -7.92 3.87
N THR A 89 1.21 -7.92 3.92
CA THR A 89 0.38 -8.83 3.14
C THR A 89 0.62 -8.65 1.65
N VAL A 90 0.59 -7.42 1.14
CA VAL A 90 0.85 -7.15 -0.29
C VAL A 90 2.28 -7.51 -0.68
N LEU A 91 3.26 -7.19 0.17
CA LEU A 91 4.67 -7.51 -0.05
C LEU A 91 4.90 -9.02 -0.17
N HIS A 92 4.39 -9.80 0.79
CA HIS A 92 4.66 -11.25 0.83
C HIS A 92 3.74 -12.08 -0.06
N ALA A 93 2.47 -11.69 -0.20
CA ALA A 93 1.51 -12.49 -0.98
C ALA A 93 1.53 -12.17 -2.48
N THR A 94 1.86 -10.92 -2.87
CA THR A 94 1.83 -10.51 -4.28
C THR A 94 3.15 -9.97 -4.81
N ARG A 95 4.18 -9.83 -3.96
CA ARG A 95 5.43 -9.16 -4.32
C ARG A 95 5.19 -7.78 -4.93
N LEU A 96 4.34 -6.98 -4.27
CA LEU A 96 3.91 -5.65 -4.75
C LEU A 96 3.25 -5.68 -6.14
N GLY A 97 2.48 -6.73 -6.42
CA GLY A 97 1.79 -6.94 -7.71
C GLY A 97 2.62 -7.64 -8.77
N LEU A 98 3.89 -7.99 -8.52
CA LEU A 98 4.72 -8.72 -9.47
C LEU A 98 4.45 -10.22 -9.53
N TYR A 99 3.92 -10.81 -8.45
CA TYR A 99 3.78 -12.26 -8.31
C TYR A 99 5.08 -12.98 -8.71
N ASP A 100 4.98 -14.01 -9.56
CA ASP A 100 6.11 -14.79 -10.07
C ASP A 100 6.67 -14.25 -11.40
N GLN A 101 6.26 -13.07 -11.86
CA GLN A 101 6.67 -12.55 -13.18
C GLN A 101 8.17 -12.21 -13.23
N TYR A 102 8.74 -11.76 -12.11
CA TYR A 102 10.14 -11.35 -11.99
C TYR A 102 10.74 -11.88 -10.67
N PRO A 103 10.97 -13.21 -10.55
CA PRO A 103 11.39 -13.83 -9.28
C PRO A 103 12.79 -13.37 -8.83
N GLU A 104 13.66 -13.00 -9.75
CA GLU A 104 15.01 -12.49 -9.49
C GLU A 104 15.04 -11.02 -9.02
N LEU A 105 13.94 -10.28 -9.21
CA LEU A 105 13.89 -8.88 -8.80
C LEU A 105 13.91 -8.78 -7.27
N THR A 106 14.90 -8.08 -6.74
CA THR A 106 14.91 -7.69 -5.32
C THR A 106 14.02 -6.46 -5.14
N LEU A 107 13.05 -6.56 -4.24
CA LEU A 107 12.10 -5.47 -3.99
C LEU A 107 12.76 -4.41 -3.11
N TRP A 108 12.53 -3.14 -3.40
CA TRP A 108 13.15 -2.07 -2.60
C TRP A 108 12.82 -2.11 -1.09
N PRO A 109 11.64 -2.56 -0.61
CA PRO A 109 11.37 -2.60 0.82
C PRO A 109 12.27 -3.58 1.57
N ASP A 110 12.78 -4.60 0.89
CA ASP A 110 13.72 -5.57 1.48
C ASP A 110 15.15 -5.00 1.61
N LEU A 111 15.44 -3.91 0.89
CA LEU A 111 16.76 -3.25 0.87
C LEU A 111 16.89 -2.13 1.89
N LEU A 112 15.77 -1.60 2.39
CA LEU A 112 15.74 -0.44 3.27
C LEU A 112 15.19 -0.81 4.65
N LYS A 113 15.72 -0.16 5.68
CA LYS A 113 15.12 -0.24 7.02
C LYS A 113 13.88 0.68 7.05
N PRO A 114 12.70 0.20 7.49
CA PRO A 114 11.53 1.05 7.66
C PRO A 114 11.79 2.14 8.69
N THR A 115 11.24 3.33 8.43
CA THR A 115 11.24 4.45 9.37
C THR A 115 10.43 4.09 10.61
N GLU A 116 9.26 3.50 10.40
CA GLU A 116 8.42 2.97 11.46
C GLU A 116 7.51 1.85 10.94
N ARG A 117 6.94 1.08 11.87
CA ARG A 117 5.90 0.10 11.58
C ARG A 117 4.58 0.60 12.14
N ILE A 118 3.59 0.74 11.28
CA ILE A 118 2.25 1.15 11.64
C ILE A 118 1.42 -0.10 11.93
N GLY A 119 1.06 -0.26 13.19
CA GLY A 119 0.27 -1.39 13.65
C GLY A 119 0.97 -2.74 13.43
N ALA A 120 0.17 -3.73 13.03
CA ALA A 120 0.59 -5.11 12.85
C ALA A 120 1.05 -5.40 11.42
N SER A 121 0.85 -4.50 10.47
CA SER A 121 0.81 -4.89 9.05
C SER A 121 1.55 -4.00 8.08
N THR A 122 1.84 -2.76 8.46
CA THR A 122 2.22 -1.74 7.50
C THR A 122 3.58 -1.17 7.84
N LEU A 123 4.50 -1.19 6.89
CA LEU A 123 5.80 -0.56 6.98
C LEU A 123 5.72 0.84 6.37
N LEU A 124 6.27 1.85 7.07
CA LEU A 124 6.36 3.22 6.60
C LEU A 124 7.82 3.61 6.42
N PHE A 125 8.13 4.20 5.28
CA PHE A 125 9.47 4.62 4.88
C PHE A 125 9.45 6.11 4.50
N TYR A 126 10.45 6.86 4.96
CA TYR A 126 10.77 8.17 4.44
C TYR A 126 12.01 8.10 3.56
N VAL A 127 11.87 8.49 2.29
CA VAL A 127 12.99 8.61 1.36
C VAL A 127 13.24 10.09 1.11
N PRO A 128 14.41 10.64 1.50
CA PRO A 128 14.68 12.05 1.28
C PRO A 128 14.73 12.33 -0.23
N PRO A 129 14.18 13.47 -0.70
CA PRO A 129 14.37 13.90 -2.08
C PRO A 129 15.86 13.97 -2.41
N ALA A 130 16.25 13.44 -3.57
CA ALA A 130 17.60 13.64 -4.07
C ALA A 130 17.88 15.15 -4.09
N ALA A 131 18.97 15.57 -3.43
CA ALA A 131 19.35 16.98 -3.43
C ALA A 131 19.56 17.40 -4.89
N MET A 132 18.73 18.32 -5.38
CA MET A 132 18.99 18.94 -6.69
C MET A 132 20.40 19.55 -6.63
N PRO A 133 21.30 19.24 -7.57
CA PRO A 133 22.58 19.93 -7.65
C PRO A 133 22.29 21.43 -7.77
N ARG A 134 22.83 22.22 -6.85
CA ARG A 134 22.76 23.68 -6.97
C ARG A 134 23.44 24.06 -8.29
N PRO A 135 22.83 24.86 -9.18
CA PRO A 135 23.53 25.38 -10.33
C PRO A 135 24.75 26.17 -9.83
N ALA A 136 25.92 25.86 -10.39
CA ALA A 136 27.13 26.65 -10.13
C ALA A 136 26.83 28.10 -10.55
N ARG A 137 27.16 29.05 -9.66
CA ARG A 137 27.11 30.48 -9.96
C ARG A 137 28.22 30.87 -10.93
#